data_AF-A0A7W8XXF2-F1
#
_entry.id   AF-A0A7W8XXF2-F1
#
_cell.length_a   1.000
_cell.length_b   1.000
_cell.length_c   1.000
_cell.angle_alpha   90.00
_cell.angle_beta   90.00
_cell.angle_gamma   90.00
#
_symmetry.space_group_name_H-M   'P 1'
#
loop_
_entity.id
_entity.type
_entity.pdbx_description
1 polymer ?
#
loop_
_entity_poly.entity_id
_entity_poly.type
_entity_poly.pdbx_seq_one_letter_code
_entity_poly.pdbx_strand_id
1 'polypeptide(L)' 'MLETMEIDSRGDFALWAIEAAKQIVSEQGFDLAKAARDGSEEDLRSAGNALGQAITSVLLEVYDGLLEGVPAA' A
#
# COMPACT_ATOMS: atom_id res chain seq x y z
N MET A 1 14.55 -9.78 3.98
CA MET A 1 15.04 -8.61 3.21
C MET A 1 14.01 -8.39 2.12
N LEU A 2 13.30 -7.25 2.14
CA LEU A 2 12.46 -6.85 1.03
C LEU A 2 13.41 -6.57 -0.14
N GLU A 3 13.17 -7.25 -1.25
CA GLU A 3 13.93 -7.04 -2.47
C GLU A 3 13.61 -5.63 -2.96
N THR A 4 14.59 -4.72 -2.86
CA THR A 4 14.42 -3.34 -3.32
C THR A 4 14.31 -3.36 -4.84
N MET A 5 13.13 -3.07 -5.36
CA MET A 5 12.88 -2.98 -6.80
C MET A 5 13.21 -1.57 -7.27
N GLU A 6 14.19 -1.45 -8.16
CA GLU A 6 14.49 -0.17 -8.82
C GLU A 6 13.39 0.11 -9.88
N ILE A 7 12.77 1.29 -9.80
CA ILE A 7 11.74 1.73 -10.75
C ILE A 7 12.41 2.69 -11.75
N ASP A 8 12.90 2.17 -12.86
CA ASP A 8 13.62 2.95 -13.88
C ASP A 8 12.72 3.38 -15.06
N SER A 9 11.51 2.83 -15.15
CA SER A 9 10.55 3.13 -16.21
C SER A 9 9.09 3.14 -15.73
N ARG A 10 8.21 3.72 -16.55
CA ARG A 10 6.74 3.66 -16.33
C ARG A 10 6.21 2.23 -16.33
N GLY A 11 6.86 1.31 -17.04
CA GLY A 11 6.48 -0.10 -17.08
C GLY A 11 6.76 -0.80 -15.76
N ASP A 12 7.94 -0.55 -15.18
CA ASP A 12 8.34 -1.12 -13.89
C ASP A 12 7.52 -0.55 -12.75
N PHE A 13 7.20 0.75 -12.80
CA PHE A 13 6.25 1.36 -11.88
C PHE A 13 4.88 0.66 -11.93
N ALA A 14 4.38 0.33 -13.13
CA ALA A 14 3.09 -0.34 -13.27
C ALA A 14 3.11 -1.77 -12.69
N LEU A 15 4.20 -2.52 -12.92
CA LEU A 15 4.38 -3.85 -12.33
C LEU A 15 4.49 -3.79 -10.81
N TRP A 16 5.33 -2.90 -10.30
CA TRP A 16 5.48 -2.66 -8.87
C TRP A 16 4.13 -2.28 -8.23
N ALA A 17 3.37 -1.36 -8.85
CA ALA A 17 2.08 -0.92 -8.32
C ALA A 17 1.06 -2.07 -8.26
N ILE A 18 1.10 -2.99 -9.22
CA ILE A 18 0.26 -4.21 -9.21
C ILE A 18 0.65 -5.11 -8.03
N GLU A 19 1.94 -5.37 -7.82
CA GLU A 19 2.39 -6.22 -6.72
C GLU A 19 2.11 -5.61 -5.35
N ALA A 20 2.36 -4.30 -5.18
CA ALA A 20 2.01 -3.56 -3.97
C ALA A 20 0.50 -3.62 -3.68
N ALA A 21 -0.34 -3.42 -4.71
CA ALA A 21 -1.79 -3.52 -4.57
C ALA A 21 -2.24 -4.94 -4.18
N LYS A 22 -1.67 -5.99 -4.79
CA LYS A 22 -1.96 -7.39 -4.43
C LYS A 22 -1.60 -7.66 -2.98
N GLN A 23 -0.43 -7.20 -2.53
CA GLN A 23 0.00 -7.37 -1.14
C GLN A 23 -0.97 -6.71 -0.17
N ILE A 24 -1.29 -5.42 -0.38
CA ILE A 24 -2.26 -4.68 0.45
C ILE A 24 -3.61 -5.40 0.51
N VAL A 25 -4.13 -5.85 -0.64
CA VAL A 25 -5.43 -6.55 -0.70
C VAL A 25 -5.36 -7.89 0.04
N SER A 26 -4.26 -8.63 -0.11
CA SER A 26 -4.09 -9.92 0.56
C SER A 26 -3.98 -9.81 2.08
N GLU A 27 -3.31 -8.78 2.58
CA GLU A 27 -3.06 -8.59 4.00
C GLU A 27 -4.24 -7.86 4.67
N GLN A 28 -4.66 -6.72 4.14
CA GLN A 28 -5.63 -5.84 4.79
C GLN A 28 -7.05 -5.99 4.22
N GLY A 29 -7.17 -6.29 2.92
CA GLY A 29 -8.47 -6.43 2.26
C GLY A 29 -9.27 -7.64 2.75
N PHE A 30 -8.59 -8.75 3.03
CA PHE A 30 -9.23 -9.94 3.61
C PHE A 30 -9.75 -9.68 5.02
N ASP A 31 -8.96 -9.03 5.87
CA ASP A 31 -9.35 -8.70 7.24
C ASP A 31 -10.55 -7.74 7.26
N LEU A 32 -10.57 -6.75 6.36
CA LEU A 32 -11.72 -5.88 6.20
C LEU A 32 -12.97 -6.65 5.75
N ALA A 33 -12.86 -7.54 4.76
CA ALA A 33 -13.98 -8.35 4.29
C ALA A 33 -14.53 -9.27 5.38
N LYS A 34 -13.65 -9.87 6.18
CA LYS A 34 -14.02 -10.69 7.34
C LYS A 34 -14.74 -9.86 8.41
N ALA A 35 -14.19 -8.69 8.76
CA ALA A 35 -14.80 -7.79 9.73
C ALA A 35 -16.18 -7.27 9.28
N ALA A 36 -16.34 -6.98 7.98
CA ALA A 36 -17.62 -6.55 7.41
C ALA A 36 -18.69 -7.66 7.44
N ARG A 37 -18.28 -8.93 7.37
CA ARG A 37 -19.21 -10.07 7.35
C ARG A 37 -19.61 -10.52 8.76
N ASP A 38 -18.62 -10.72 9.63
CA ASP A 38 -18.80 -11.45 10.90
C ASP A 38 -18.32 -10.63 12.12
N GLY A 39 -17.79 -9.42 11.92
CA GLY A 39 -17.19 -8.59 12.98
C GLY A 39 -18.14 -7.58 13.61
N SER A 40 -17.67 -6.94 14.68
CA SER A 40 -18.33 -5.77 15.29
C SER A 40 -18.06 -4.49 14.48
N GLU A 41 -18.81 -3.43 14.78
CA GLU A 41 -18.55 -2.10 14.20
C GLU A 41 -17.13 -1.60 14.52
N GLU A 42 -16.62 -1.96 15.69
CA GLU A 42 -15.25 -1.63 16.09
C GLU A 42 -14.22 -2.41 15.27
N ASP A 43 -14.47 -3.70 14.99
CA ASP A 43 -13.59 -4.51 14.13
C ASP A 43 -13.59 -3.95 12.70
N LEU A 44 -14.75 -3.58 12.17
CA LEU A 44 -14.90 -2.98 10.84
C LEU A 44 -14.14 -1.65 10.74
N ARG A 45 -14.27 -0.80 11.76
CA ARG A 45 -13.57 0.48 11.85
C ARG A 45 -12.04 0.29 11.91
N SER A 46 -11.58 -0.65 12.74
CA SER A 46 -10.17 -0.97 12.89
C SER A 46 -9.56 -1.49 11.58
N ALA A 47 -10.19 -2.47 10.95
CA ALA A 47 -9.73 -3.04 9.69
C ALA A 47 -9.77 -2.01 8.54
N GLY A 48 -10.80 -1.16 8.49
CA GLY A 48 -10.89 -0.08 7.49
C GLY A 48 -9.76 0.94 7.63
N ASN A 49 -9.44 1.32 8.87
CA ASN A 49 -8.31 2.21 9.15
C ASN A 49 -6.97 1.57 8.77
N ALA A 50 -6.78 0.29 9.07
CA ALA A 50 -5.55 -0.44 8.71
C ALA A 50 -5.34 -0.51 7.19
N LEU A 51 -6.40 -0.82 6.43
CA LEU A 51 -6.36 -0.80 4.96
C LEU A 51 -6.04 0.59 4.41
N GLY A 52 -6.73 1.62 4.90
CA GLY A 52 -6.49 3.00 4.48
C GLY A 52 -5.06 3.45 4.75
N GLN A 53 -4.55 3.15 5.96
CA GLN A 53 -3.18 3.46 6.34
C GLN A 53 -2.15 2.76 5.45
N ALA A 54 -2.35 1.47 5.12
CA ALA A 54 -1.46 0.73 4.25
C ALA A 54 -1.38 1.36 2.84
N ILE A 55 -2.53 1.74 2.28
CA ILE A 55 -2.58 2.46 0.99
C ILE A 55 -1.83 3.78 1.07
N THR A 56 -2.11 4.60 2.11
CA THR A 56 -1.44 5.90 2.28
C THR A 56 0.07 5.76 2.42
N SER A 57 0.54 4.80 3.23
CA SER A 57 1.98 4.57 3.42
C SER A 57 2.68 4.24 2.10
N VAL A 58 2.10 3.37 1.27
CA VAL A 58 2.67 3.01 -0.04
C VAL A 58 2.68 4.21 -1.00
N LEU A 59 1.64 5.04 -0.99
CA LEU A 59 1.62 6.26 -1.82
C LEU A 59 2.67 7.29 -1.39
N LEU A 60 2.91 7.43 -0.08
CA LEU A 60 3.97 8.29 0.45
C LEU A 60 5.35 7.76 0.10
N GLU A 61 5.57 6.44 0.17
CA GLU A 61 6.83 5.81 -0.23
C GLU A 61 7.15 6.08 -1.71
N VAL A 62 6.17 5.99 -2.60
CA VAL A 62 6.33 6.37 -4.02
C VAL A 62 6.69 7.84 -4.15
N TYR A 63 5.97 8.71 -3.43
CA TYR A 63 6.20 10.15 -3.50
C TYR A 63 7.62 10.52 -3.03
N ASP A 64 8.04 9.96 -1.90
CA ASP A 64 9.37 10.19 -1.34
C ASP A 64 10.46 9.65 -2.29
N GLY A 65 10.27 8.45 -2.86
CA GLY A 65 11.18 7.89 -3.86
C GLY A 65 11.28 8.73 -5.15
N LEU A 66 10.22 9.45 -5.55
CA LEU A 66 10.29 10.41 -6.66
C LEU A 66 11.08 11.68 -6.33
N LEU A 67 11.21 12.03 -5.05
CA LEU A 67 11.97 13.20 -4.59
C LEU A 67 13.44 12.87 -4.32
N GLU A 68 13.80 11.61 -4.11
CA GLU A 68 15.18 11.18 -3.94
C GLU A 68 16.01 11.50 -5.20
N GLY A 69 16.85 12.53 -5.12
CA GLY A 69 17.70 13.00 -6.23
C GLY A 69 17.34 14.38 -6.79
N VAL A 70 16.24 15.00 -6.34
CA VAL A 70 15.92 16.39 -6.65
C VAL A 70 16.77 17.31 -5.77
N PRO A 71 17.71 18.11 -6.31
CA PRO A 71 18.48 19.05 -5.50
C PRO A 71 17.54 20.04 -4.83
N ALA A 72 17.79 20.36 -3.55
CA ALA A 72 17.03 21.37 -2.83
C ALA A 72 17.04 22.68 -3.63
N ALA A 73 15.85 23.22 -3.90
CA ALA A 73 15.65 24.45 -4.65
C ALA A 73 16.22 25.68 -3.93
#